data_AF-A0A4R0GLC3-F1
#
_entry.id   AF-A0A4R0GLC3-F1
#
_cell.length_a   1.000
_cell.length_b   1.000
_cell.length_c   1.000
_cell.angle_alpha   90.00
_cell.angle_beta   90.00
_cell.angle_gamma   90.00
#
_symmetry.space_group_name_H-M   'P 1'
#
loop_
_entity.id
_entity.type
_entity.pdbx_description
1 polymer ?
#
loop_
_entity_poly.entity_id
_entity_poly.type
_entity_poly.pdbx_seq_one_letter_code
_entity_poly.pdbx_strand_id
1 'polypeptide(L)'
;MTNTTTAGDAPPAVVARLSRLDQFLPLWIGLAMAAGLLLGRLIPGLDTALEAVKIGGISLPIALGLLIMMYPVLAKVRYDRFDTVTGDRRLLLSSLLLNWVLGPALMFALAWIFLADHAEYRTGLIIVGLARCIAMVIIWNDLARGDREAAAVLVALNSVFQVLAFGLLGWFYLSALPDWLNLSGARLEVSGWDIAVNVLIFLGIPLLAGYLTRHLGERAKGRTWYESRFLPTIGPVTLYGLLFTIVILFALQGDAITSQPWDVALIAVPLLVYFAVMWAGSFALGRAIGLNYERTTTLAFTAAGNNFELAIAVAIGTFGVTSGQALAGVVGPLIEVPALVALVYVSLALRRRLFPRQCPAPPQPRSPRSASTPTATRKALMPNDKPSVLFVCVHNAGRSQMAAGWLRHLAGHAVEVRSAGSAPAGTINPAAVEAMREVGIDITGQKPTLLEYDTVEASDIVITMGCGDACPVFPGKRYEDWKLEDPAGKGIAAVRPIRDEIKARIEHLLAGLIPTN
;
A
#
# COMPACT_ATOMS: atom_id res chain seq x y z
N MET A 1 25.18 -2.36 -45.31
CA MET A 1 23.73 -2.53 -45.03
C MET A 1 23.55 -3.85 -44.27
N THR A 2 23.29 -3.78 -42.97
CA THR A 2 22.42 -4.67 -42.18
C THR A 2 22.54 -4.22 -40.72
N ASN A 3 21.48 -3.56 -40.24
CA ASN A 3 21.39 -2.96 -38.91
C ASN A 3 21.36 -4.04 -37.83
N THR A 4 22.27 -3.96 -36.87
CA THR A 4 22.22 -4.69 -35.60
C THR A 4 21.36 -3.88 -34.63
N THR A 5 20.07 -4.18 -34.56
CA THR A 5 19.18 -3.56 -33.56
C THR A 5 19.41 -4.25 -32.22
N THR A 6 20.17 -3.60 -31.33
CA THR A 6 20.25 -3.96 -29.91
C THR A 6 18.85 -3.82 -29.30
N ALA A 7 18.24 -4.95 -28.91
CA ALA A 7 17.02 -4.97 -28.13
C ALA A 7 17.31 -4.37 -26.74
N GLY A 8 16.98 -3.10 -26.57
CA GLY A 8 17.07 -2.42 -25.28
C GLY A 8 16.10 -3.05 -24.28
N ASP A 9 16.58 -3.23 -23.06
CA ASP A 9 15.83 -3.61 -21.87
C ASP A 9 14.53 -2.80 -21.78
N ALA A 10 13.39 -3.46 -22.00
CA ALA A 10 12.11 -2.91 -21.66
C ALA A 10 12.04 -2.80 -20.12
N PRO A 11 11.72 -1.63 -19.55
CA PRO A 11 11.57 -1.51 -18.10
C PRO A 11 10.48 -2.48 -17.61
N PRO A 12 10.64 -3.08 -16.43
CA PRO A 12 9.69 -4.07 -15.92
C PRO A 12 8.28 -3.48 -15.88
N ALA A 13 7.28 -4.28 -16.27
CA ALA A 13 5.86 -3.95 -16.39
C ALA A 13 5.15 -3.41 -15.11
N VAL A 14 5.93 -3.04 -14.09
CA VAL A 14 5.52 -2.41 -12.83
C VAL A 14 5.33 -0.89 -12.98
N VAL A 15 6.07 -0.24 -13.88
CA VAL A 15 5.94 1.21 -14.16
C VAL A 15 4.67 1.52 -14.97
N ALA A 16 4.12 0.53 -15.69
CA ALA A 16 3.04 0.72 -16.66
C ALA A 16 1.62 0.88 -16.08
N ARG A 17 1.44 0.94 -14.75
CA ARG A 17 0.11 1.10 -14.11
C ARG A 17 -0.04 2.31 -13.19
N LEU A 18 1.01 3.12 -13.01
CA LEU A 18 0.89 4.42 -12.34
C LEU A 18 0.68 5.49 -13.42
N SER A 19 -0.25 6.43 -13.19
CA SER A 19 -0.34 7.62 -14.04
C SER A 19 1.05 8.30 -14.06
N ARG A 20 1.49 8.84 -15.20
CA ARG A 20 2.78 9.55 -15.27
C ARG A 20 2.91 10.63 -14.18
N LEU A 21 1.78 11.21 -13.75
CA LEU A 21 1.70 12.16 -12.65
C LEU A 21 2.12 11.57 -11.29
N ASP A 22 1.68 10.35 -10.98
CA ASP A 22 2.01 9.67 -9.71
C ASP A 22 3.46 9.21 -9.69
N GLN A 23 4.00 8.82 -10.84
CA GLN A 23 5.39 8.38 -10.98
C GLN A 23 6.39 9.53 -10.74
N PHE A 24 6.06 10.74 -11.20
CA PHE A 24 6.90 11.93 -11.02
C PHE A 24 6.47 12.77 -9.81
N LEU A 25 5.63 12.24 -8.92
CA LEU A 25 5.12 12.97 -7.77
C LEU A 25 6.21 13.64 -6.91
N PRO A 26 7.32 12.97 -6.53
CA PRO A 26 8.39 13.63 -5.77
C PRO A 26 9.01 14.82 -6.52
N LEU A 27 9.13 14.73 -7.85
CA LEU A 27 9.63 15.82 -8.68
C LEU A 27 8.64 16.99 -8.69
N TRP A 28 7.34 16.71 -8.85
CA TRP A 28 6.31 17.76 -8.83
C TRP A 28 6.23 18.47 -7.49
N ILE A 29 6.36 17.74 -6.38
CA ILE A 29 6.44 18.30 -5.03
C ILE A 29 7.66 19.22 -4.92
N GLY A 30 8.84 18.78 -5.36
CA GLY A 30 10.05 19.60 -5.35
C GLY A 30 9.93 20.86 -6.21
N LEU A 31 9.32 20.75 -7.39
CA LEU A 31 9.03 21.89 -8.26
C LEU A 31 8.01 22.86 -7.64
N ALA A 32 6.98 22.35 -6.96
CA ALA A 32 5.99 23.16 -6.25
C ALA A 32 6.61 23.91 -5.07
N MET A 33 7.50 23.26 -4.30
CA MET A 33 8.26 23.91 -3.22
C MET A 33 9.15 25.03 -3.78
N ALA A 34 9.92 24.74 -4.83
CA ALA A 34 10.78 25.74 -5.47
C ALA A 34 9.96 26.91 -6.03
N ALA A 35 8.83 26.62 -6.69
CA ALA A 35 7.92 27.63 -7.19
C ALA A 35 7.32 28.48 -6.06
N GLY A 36 6.92 27.88 -4.94
CA GLY A 36 6.42 28.59 -3.75
C GLY A 36 7.48 29.53 -3.17
N LEU A 37 8.70 29.03 -2.92
CA LEU A 37 9.82 29.83 -2.41
C LEU A 37 10.17 31.00 -3.34
N LEU A 38 10.18 30.77 -4.66
CA LEU A 38 10.41 31.82 -5.66
C LEU A 38 9.27 32.83 -5.67
N LEU A 39 8.02 32.38 -5.58
CA LEU A 39 6.84 33.25 -5.59
C LEU A 39 6.82 34.17 -4.36
N GLY A 40 7.07 33.61 -3.17
CA GLY A 40 7.17 34.37 -1.92
C GLY A 40 8.27 35.43 -1.97
N ARG A 41 9.39 35.14 -2.64
CA ARG A 41 10.51 36.08 -2.77
C ARG A 41 10.32 37.13 -3.87
N LEU A 42 9.69 36.77 -4.99
CA LEU A 42 9.59 37.63 -6.18
C LEU A 42 8.38 38.56 -6.15
N ILE A 43 7.34 38.27 -5.36
CA ILE A 43 6.12 39.07 -5.27
C ILE A 43 6.00 39.67 -3.85
N PRO A 44 6.45 40.92 -3.65
CA PRO A 44 6.29 41.61 -2.38
C PRO A 44 4.80 41.79 -2.02
N GLY A 45 4.42 41.52 -0.77
CA GLY A 45 3.05 41.69 -0.28
C GLY A 45 2.08 40.54 -0.63
N LEU A 46 2.58 39.44 -1.22
CA LEU A 46 1.79 38.23 -1.46
C LEU A 46 1.27 37.62 -0.16
N ASP A 47 2.12 37.60 0.87
CA ASP A 47 1.80 37.20 2.23
C ASP A 47 0.63 38.01 2.79
N THR A 48 0.70 39.34 2.68
CA THR A 48 -0.31 40.27 3.18
C THR A 48 -1.63 40.07 2.43
N ALA A 49 -1.59 39.86 1.11
CA ALA A 49 -2.78 39.63 0.29
C ALA A 49 -3.46 38.29 0.61
N LEU A 50 -2.68 37.23 0.85
CA LEU A 50 -3.20 35.92 1.22
C LEU A 50 -3.71 35.87 2.67
N GLU A 51 -3.08 36.62 3.57
CA GLU A 51 -3.55 36.79 4.95
C GLU A 51 -4.81 37.66 5.07
N ALA A 52 -5.05 38.56 4.10
CA ALA A 52 -6.29 39.34 4.06
C ALA A 52 -7.52 38.47 3.81
N VAL A 53 -7.37 37.33 3.11
CA VAL A 53 -8.44 36.37 2.83
C VAL A 53 -8.48 35.27 3.89
N LYS A 54 -8.91 35.64 5.11
CA LYS A 54 -9.04 34.71 6.24
C LYS A 54 -10.42 34.71 6.87
N ILE A 55 -10.85 33.54 7.35
CA ILE A 55 -12.06 33.37 8.17
C ILE A 55 -11.63 32.70 9.47
N GLY A 56 -11.89 33.34 10.62
CA GLY A 56 -11.51 32.81 11.92
C GLY A 56 -10.00 32.60 12.11
N GLY A 57 -9.15 33.41 11.46
CA GLY A 57 -7.69 33.26 11.50
C GLY A 57 -7.11 32.26 10.48
N ILE A 58 -7.98 31.51 9.80
CA ILE A 58 -7.61 30.48 8.82
C ILE A 58 -7.55 31.08 7.42
N SER A 59 -6.40 30.96 6.74
CA SER A 59 -6.26 31.35 5.34
C SER A 59 -7.20 30.51 4.44
N LEU A 60 -8.17 31.16 3.81
CA LEU A 60 -9.20 30.49 3.03
C LEU A 60 -8.63 29.73 1.81
N PRO A 61 -7.65 30.28 1.06
CA PRO A 61 -7.01 29.55 -0.04
C PRO A 61 -6.36 28.23 0.41
N ILE A 62 -5.64 28.26 1.54
CA ILE A 62 -4.96 27.08 2.08
C ILE A 62 -6.00 26.06 2.55
N ALA A 63 -6.99 26.52 3.31
CA ALA A 63 -8.07 25.66 3.79
C ALA A 63 -8.81 24.99 2.63
N LEU A 64 -9.12 25.73 1.56
CA LEU A 64 -9.74 25.20 0.37
C LEU A 64 -8.85 24.17 -0.33
N GLY A 65 -7.55 24.46 -0.49
CA GLY A 65 -6.58 23.54 -1.06
C GLY A 65 -6.53 22.20 -0.31
N LEU A 66 -6.47 22.27 1.02
CA LEU A 66 -6.48 21.13 1.94
C LEU A 66 -7.78 20.31 1.85
N LEU A 67 -8.94 20.98 1.88
CA LEU A 67 -10.24 20.30 1.76
C LEU A 67 -10.39 19.60 0.40
N ILE A 68 -9.99 20.28 -0.69
CA ILE A 68 -10.00 19.74 -2.05
C ILE A 68 -9.09 18.52 -2.17
N MET A 69 -7.90 18.54 -1.56
CA MET A 69 -7.01 17.38 -1.64
C MET A 69 -7.49 16.19 -0.81
N MET A 70 -8.05 16.43 0.37
CA MET A 70 -8.46 15.36 1.29
C MET A 70 -9.73 14.63 0.83
N TYR A 71 -10.68 15.35 0.22
CA TYR A 71 -11.96 14.77 -0.20
C TYR A 71 -11.82 13.51 -1.10
N PRO A 72 -11.07 13.51 -2.22
CA PRO A 72 -11.03 12.33 -3.09
C PRO A 72 -10.29 11.15 -2.48
N VAL A 73 -9.34 11.38 -1.56
CA VAL A 73 -8.67 10.29 -0.81
C VAL A 73 -9.70 9.57 0.06
N LEU A 74 -10.53 10.32 0.78
CA LEU A 74 -11.53 9.75 1.69
C LEU A 74 -12.73 9.14 0.96
N ALA A 75 -13.05 9.64 -0.24
CA ALA A 75 -14.03 9.01 -1.13
C ALA A 75 -13.59 7.60 -1.61
N LYS A 76 -12.28 7.34 -1.72
CA LYS A 76 -11.75 6.01 -2.12
C LYS A 76 -11.85 4.97 -1.01
N VAL A 77 -12.00 5.38 0.26
CA VAL A 77 -12.03 4.47 1.42
C VAL A 77 -13.16 3.46 1.28
N ARG A 78 -12.85 2.18 1.50
CA ARG A 78 -13.79 1.06 1.41
C ARG A 78 -14.28 0.65 2.80
N TYR A 79 -15.40 1.22 3.21
CA TYR A 79 -16.00 0.95 4.53
C TYR A 79 -16.59 -0.47 4.64
N ASP A 80 -16.76 -1.17 3.53
CA ASP A 80 -17.31 -2.53 3.41
C ASP A 80 -16.25 -3.65 3.52
N ARG A 81 -14.95 -3.31 3.53
CA ARG A 81 -13.84 -4.28 3.50
C ARG A 81 -13.21 -4.59 4.87
N PHE A 82 -13.65 -3.91 5.93
CA PHE A 82 -13.11 -4.16 7.28
C PHE A 82 -13.24 -5.63 7.69
N ASP A 83 -14.31 -6.31 7.27
CA ASP A 83 -14.56 -7.71 7.63
C ASP A 83 -13.66 -8.73 6.90
N THR A 84 -13.06 -8.35 5.77
CA THR A 84 -12.28 -9.29 4.94
C THR A 84 -10.81 -9.41 5.34
N VAL A 85 -10.27 -8.46 6.12
CA VAL A 85 -8.83 -8.40 6.48
C VAL A 85 -8.58 -8.39 7.99
N THR A 86 -9.65 -8.48 8.80
CA THR A 86 -9.59 -8.80 10.24
C THR A 86 -8.97 -10.17 10.56
N GLY A 87 -8.67 -10.98 9.54
CA GLY A 87 -8.00 -12.28 9.67
C GLY A 87 -6.53 -12.21 10.12
N ASP A 88 -5.75 -11.19 9.73
CA ASP A 88 -4.35 -11.05 10.16
C ASP A 88 -4.21 -10.15 11.39
N ARG A 89 -4.60 -10.71 12.54
CA ARG A 89 -4.53 -10.02 13.83
C ARG A 89 -3.12 -9.56 14.19
N ARG A 90 -2.06 -10.25 13.73
CA ARG A 90 -0.67 -9.87 14.04
C ARG A 90 -0.32 -8.55 13.37
N LEU A 91 -0.63 -8.42 12.08
CA LEU A 91 -0.42 -7.19 11.33
C LEU A 91 -1.25 -6.04 11.90
N LEU A 92 -2.54 -6.27 12.14
CA LEU A 92 -3.47 -5.23 12.62
C LEU A 92 -3.09 -4.71 14.00
N LEU A 93 -2.87 -5.59 14.98
CA LEU A 93 -2.52 -5.18 16.34
C LEU A 93 -1.17 -4.47 16.37
N SER A 94 -0.18 -4.98 15.63
CA SER A 94 1.14 -4.34 15.54
C SER A 94 1.03 -2.95 14.92
N SER A 95 0.24 -2.80 13.85
CA SER A 95 0.01 -1.51 13.22
C SER A 95 -0.69 -0.53 14.16
N LEU A 96 -1.75 -0.96 14.86
CA LEU A 96 -2.45 -0.09 15.80
C LEU A 96 -1.55 0.35 16.96
N LEU A 97 -0.76 -0.56 17.52
CA LEU A 97 0.20 -0.24 18.59
C LEU A 97 1.27 0.74 18.11
N LEU A 98 1.86 0.48 16.94
CA LEU A 98 2.89 1.34 16.36
C LEU A 98 2.34 2.74 16.01
N ASN A 99 1.14 2.79 15.44
CA ASN A 99 0.54 4.04 14.97
C ASN A 99 -0.11 4.87 16.10
N TRP A 100 -0.70 4.26 17.11
CA TRP A 100 -1.50 5.02 18.08
C TRP A 100 -0.88 5.10 19.46
N VAL A 101 0.17 4.32 19.72
CA VAL A 101 0.87 4.32 21.01
C VAL A 101 2.35 4.67 20.83
N LEU A 102 3.10 3.87 20.07
CA LEU A 102 4.55 4.00 20.02
C LEU A 102 5.00 5.23 19.22
N GLY A 103 4.44 5.49 18.04
CA GLY A 103 4.91 6.63 17.26
C GLY A 103 4.54 7.99 17.85
N PRO A 104 3.34 8.25 18.43
CA PRO A 104 3.11 9.51 19.13
C PRO A 104 4.04 9.68 20.33
N ALA A 105 4.26 8.61 21.10
CA ALA A 105 5.18 8.62 22.23
C ALA A 105 6.63 8.91 21.81
N LEU A 106 7.09 8.28 20.72
CA LEU A 106 8.43 8.50 20.17
C LEU A 106 8.57 9.93 19.66
N MET A 107 7.59 10.45 18.90
CA MET A 107 7.65 11.82 18.40
C MET A 107 7.66 12.83 19.56
N PHE A 108 6.82 12.61 20.58
CA PHE A 108 6.83 13.42 21.80
C PHE A 108 8.20 13.42 22.48
N ALA A 109 8.78 12.24 22.68
CA ALA A 109 10.11 12.12 23.30
C ALA A 109 11.17 12.86 22.48
N LEU A 110 11.19 12.68 21.15
CA LEU A 110 12.14 13.37 20.27
C LEU A 110 11.93 14.89 20.29
N ALA A 111 10.69 15.35 20.32
CA ALA A 111 10.38 16.78 20.39
C ALA A 111 10.89 17.40 21.70
N TRP A 112 10.78 16.71 22.84
CA TRP A 112 11.33 17.18 24.10
C TRP A 112 12.85 17.03 24.22
N ILE A 113 13.46 16.04 23.57
CA ILE A 113 14.92 15.85 23.57
C ILE A 113 15.62 16.91 22.72
N PHE A 114 15.11 17.18 21.51
CA PHE A 114 15.78 18.04 20.53
C PHE A 114 15.28 19.49 20.53
N LEU A 115 14.03 19.74 20.97
CA LEU A 115 13.38 21.06 20.90
C LEU A 115 12.88 21.52 22.28
N ALA A 116 13.63 21.20 23.35
CA ALA A 116 13.30 21.58 24.72
C ALA A 116 13.12 23.11 24.90
N ASP A 117 13.97 23.89 24.23
CA ASP A 117 13.95 25.35 24.33
C ASP A 117 13.08 26.04 23.27
N HIS A 118 12.54 25.26 22.31
CA HIS A 118 11.75 25.76 21.17
C HIS A 118 10.29 25.29 21.24
N ALA A 119 9.49 25.91 22.11
CA ALA A 119 8.13 25.48 22.40
C ALA A 119 7.21 25.40 21.17
N GLU A 120 7.32 26.36 20.24
CA GLU A 120 6.52 26.38 19.01
C GLU A 120 6.86 25.19 18.09
N TYR A 121 8.15 24.98 17.82
CA TYR A 121 8.61 23.87 16.97
C TYR A 121 8.31 22.51 17.59
N ARG A 122 8.50 22.39 18.91
CA ARG A 122 8.14 21.19 19.68
C ARG A 122 6.65 20.88 19.54
N THR A 123 5.80 21.88 19.72
CA THR A 123 4.33 21.73 19.59
C THR A 123 3.95 21.29 18.17
N GLY A 124 4.50 21.95 17.15
CA GLY A 124 4.28 21.58 15.76
C GLY A 124 4.74 20.15 15.45
N LEU A 125 5.90 19.75 15.95
CA LEU A 125 6.43 18.39 15.75
C LEU A 125 5.59 17.32 16.44
N ILE A 126 5.06 17.60 17.63
CA ILE A 126 4.10 16.69 18.30
C ILE A 126 2.83 16.55 17.47
N ILE A 127 2.25 17.66 16.98
CA ILE A 127 1.06 17.65 16.10
C ILE A 127 1.31 16.81 14.84
N VAL A 128 2.49 16.94 14.24
CA VAL A 128 2.93 16.08 13.12
C VAL A 128 2.93 14.60 13.52
N GLY A 129 3.49 14.24 14.68
CA GLY A 129 3.54 12.87 15.17
C GLY A 129 2.17 12.23 15.40
N LEU A 130 1.16 13.04 15.70
CA LEU A 130 -0.23 12.61 15.87
C LEU A 130 -0.94 12.35 14.54
N ALA A 131 -0.52 13.03 13.47
CA ALA A 131 -1.09 12.88 12.14
C ALA A 131 -0.53 11.63 11.45
N ARG A 132 -1.37 10.62 11.20
CA ARG A 132 -0.95 9.38 10.56
C ARG A 132 -1.19 9.39 9.05
N CYS A 133 -0.26 8.78 8.32
CA CYS A 133 -0.32 8.77 6.87
C CYS A 133 -1.51 7.96 6.36
N ILE A 134 -2.24 8.53 5.40
CA ILE A 134 -3.44 7.94 4.78
C ILE A 134 -3.35 7.82 3.25
N ALA A 135 -2.30 8.33 2.62
CA ALA A 135 -2.22 8.35 1.16
C ALA A 135 -0.82 8.03 0.65
N MET A 136 0.15 8.90 0.95
CA MET A 136 1.52 8.82 0.40
C MET A 136 2.21 7.48 0.72
N VAL A 137 1.85 6.85 1.84
CA VAL A 137 2.32 5.51 2.22
C VAL A 137 2.10 4.44 1.13
N ILE A 138 1.02 4.53 0.35
CA ILE A 138 0.73 3.56 -0.70
C ILE A 138 1.82 3.59 -1.77
N ILE A 139 2.35 4.79 -2.09
CA ILE A 139 3.39 4.97 -3.10
C ILE A 139 4.70 4.35 -2.60
N TRP A 140 5.10 4.62 -1.36
CA TRP A 140 6.31 4.04 -0.77
C TRP A 140 6.21 2.52 -0.65
N ASN A 141 5.06 2.02 -0.20
CA ASN A 141 4.76 0.60 -0.15
C ASN A 141 4.90 -0.07 -1.53
N ASP A 142 4.32 0.53 -2.57
CA ASP A 142 4.39 0.04 -3.93
C ASP A 142 5.81 0.01 -4.48
N LEU A 143 6.57 1.09 -4.28
CA LEU A 143 7.97 1.19 -4.71
C LEU A 143 8.85 0.16 -3.98
N ALA A 144 8.58 -0.08 -2.70
CA ALA A 144 9.26 -1.09 -1.89
C ALA A 144 8.76 -2.53 -2.14
N ARG A 145 7.75 -2.72 -3.00
CA ARG A 145 7.08 -4.02 -3.25
C ARG A 145 6.44 -4.64 -2.00
N GLY A 146 5.75 -3.82 -1.20
CA GLY A 146 4.92 -4.27 -0.10
C GLY A 146 3.56 -4.82 -0.53
N ASP A 147 2.78 -5.30 0.44
CA ASP A 147 1.42 -5.82 0.22
C ASP A 147 0.43 -4.66 0.04
N ARG A 148 -0.19 -4.60 -1.15
CA ARG A 148 -1.12 -3.52 -1.54
C ARG A 148 -2.45 -3.57 -0.81
N GLU A 149 -2.97 -4.76 -0.57
CA GLU A 149 -4.26 -4.94 0.05
C GLU A 149 -4.16 -4.63 1.54
N ALA A 150 -3.10 -5.13 2.18
CA ALA A 150 -2.75 -4.76 3.55
C ALA A 150 -2.57 -3.24 3.68
N ALA A 151 -1.83 -2.60 2.78
CA ALA A 151 -1.60 -1.15 2.83
C ALA A 151 -2.92 -0.37 2.74
N ALA A 152 -3.81 -0.74 1.83
CA ALA A 152 -5.12 -0.11 1.68
C ALA A 152 -5.98 -0.24 2.95
N VAL A 153 -5.93 -1.39 3.61
CA VAL A 153 -6.66 -1.64 4.86
C VAL A 153 -6.09 -0.82 6.02
N LEU A 154 -4.76 -0.82 6.19
CA LEU A 154 -4.13 -0.04 7.26
C LEU A 154 -4.37 1.46 7.06
N VAL A 155 -4.35 1.95 5.82
CA VAL A 155 -4.71 3.33 5.46
C VAL A 155 -6.16 3.65 5.84
N ALA A 156 -7.10 2.77 5.52
CA ALA A 156 -8.51 2.97 5.88
C ALA A 156 -8.71 3.00 7.39
N LEU A 157 -8.07 2.07 8.12
CA LEU A 157 -8.08 2.04 9.58
C LEU A 157 -7.49 3.31 10.19
N ASN A 158 -6.33 3.74 9.71
CA ASN A 158 -5.69 4.97 10.16
C ASN A 158 -6.61 6.17 9.93
N SER A 159 -7.27 6.27 8.77
CA SER A 159 -8.16 7.39 8.45
C SER A 159 -9.33 7.50 9.42
N VAL A 160 -9.96 6.38 9.77
CA VAL A 160 -11.08 6.34 10.73
C VAL A 160 -10.59 6.64 12.14
N PHE A 161 -9.54 5.95 12.58
CA PHE A 161 -9.04 6.07 13.95
C PHE A 161 -8.46 7.46 14.21
N GLN A 162 -7.87 8.11 13.21
CA GLN A 162 -7.33 9.46 13.31
C GLN A 162 -8.37 10.51 13.66
N VAL A 163 -9.59 10.42 13.14
CA VAL A 163 -10.66 11.38 13.49
C VAL A 163 -10.92 11.40 15.00
N LEU A 164 -10.92 10.21 15.61
CA LEU A 164 -11.21 10.06 17.04
C LEU A 164 -9.97 10.30 17.90
N ALA A 165 -8.86 9.66 17.54
CA ALA A 165 -7.66 9.62 18.35
C ALA A 165 -6.86 10.92 18.28
N PHE A 166 -6.89 11.66 17.16
CA PHE A 166 -6.06 12.86 17.04
C PHE A 166 -6.41 13.92 18.08
N GLY A 167 -7.70 14.24 18.28
CA GLY A 167 -8.12 15.22 19.28
C GLY A 167 -7.78 14.76 20.72
N LEU A 168 -8.07 13.50 21.04
CA LEU A 168 -7.79 12.91 22.35
C LEU A 168 -6.28 12.87 22.65
N LEU A 169 -5.48 12.36 21.72
CA LEU A 169 -4.03 12.29 21.87
C LEU A 169 -3.39 13.67 21.80
N GLY A 170 -3.97 14.62 21.05
CA GLY A 170 -3.57 16.02 21.04
C GLY A 170 -3.67 16.64 22.43
N TRP A 171 -4.83 16.55 23.07
CA TRP A 171 -5.00 16.98 24.46
C TRP A 171 -4.04 16.26 25.41
N PHE A 172 -3.90 14.94 25.26
CA PHE A 172 -3.02 14.16 26.13
C PHE A 172 -1.55 14.58 26.00
N TYR A 173 -0.99 14.63 24.79
CA TYR A 173 0.44 14.91 24.58
C TYR A 173 0.80 16.40 24.66
N LEU A 174 -0.13 17.32 24.41
CA LEU A 174 0.16 18.77 24.45
C LEU A 174 -0.20 19.41 25.79
N SER A 175 -1.12 18.83 26.56
CA SER A 175 -1.58 19.40 27.83
C SER A 175 -1.36 18.43 28.99
N ALA A 176 -2.03 17.28 29.01
CA ALA A 176 -2.08 16.42 30.20
C ALA A 176 -0.74 15.77 30.58
N LEU A 177 -0.01 15.24 29.60
CA LEU A 177 1.26 14.53 29.81
C LEU A 177 2.40 15.47 30.22
N PRO A 178 2.62 16.64 29.57
CA PRO A 178 3.59 17.62 30.06
C PRO A 178 3.33 18.07 31.49
N ASP A 179 2.06 18.32 31.85
CA ASP A 179 1.67 18.70 33.20
C ASP A 179 1.97 17.59 34.20
N TRP A 180 1.66 16.33 33.86
CA TRP A 180 1.93 15.18 34.71
C TRP A 180 3.43 14.92 34.91
N LEU A 181 4.25 15.15 33.88
CA LEU A 181 5.70 15.00 33.93
C LEU A 181 6.41 16.25 34.49
N ASN A 182 5.65 17.27 34.91
CA ASN A 182 6.14 18.55 35.42
C ASN A 182 7.10 19.27 34.44
N LEU A 183 6.88 19.06 33.14
CA LEU A 183 7.66 19.67 32.06
C LEU A 183 7.24 21.13 31.92
N SER A 184 7.94 22.00 32.65
CA SER A 184 7.55 23.40 32.87
C SER A 184 8.17 24.38 31.87
N GLY A 185 8.96 23.90 30.90
CA GLY A 185 9.65 24.74 29.92
C GLY A 185 8.68 25.37 28.91
N ALA A 186 8.48 26.68 29.00
CA ALA A 186 7.73 27.53 28.07
C ALA A 186 6.44 26.86 27.55
N ARG A 187 5.45 26.66 28.44
CA ARG A 187 4.13 26.18 28.05
C ARG A 187 3.47 27.26 27.18
N LEU A 188 3.15 26.93 25.94
CA LEU A 188 2.13 27.64 25.20
C LEU A 188 0.78 27.21 25.80
N GLU A 189 -0.11 28.16 26.09
CA GLU A 189 -1.50 27.82 26.44
C GLU A 189 -2.17 27.26 25.18
N VAL A 190 -2.08 25.94 25.01
CA VAL A 190 -2.70 25.24 23.89
C VAL A 190 -4.12 24.83 24.29
N SER A 191 -5.09 25.44 23.62
CA SER A 191 -6.49 25.00 23.71
C SER A 191 -6.66 23.68 22.96
N GLY A 192 -6.71 22.57 23.70
CA GLY A 192 -7.02 21.26 23.13
C GLY A 192 -8.38 21.23 22.41
N TRP A 193 -9.29 22.14 22.79
CA TRP A 193 -10.58 22.34 22.13
C TRP A 193 -10.43 22.90 20.71
N ASP A 194 -9.60 23.93 20.53
CA ASP A 194 -9.39 24.54 19.20
C ASP A 194 -8.71 23.55 18.25
N ILE A 195 -7.80 22.73 18.76
CA ILE A 195 -7.21 21.61 18.00
C ILE A 195 -8.31 20.64 17.56
N ALA A 196 -9.19 20.21 18.48
CA ALA A 196 -10.26 19.26 18.16
C ALA A 196 -11.24 19.83 17.12
N VAL A 197 -11.62 21.11 17.23
CA VAL A 197 -12.47 21.79 16.25
C VAL A 197 -11.79 21.85 14.88
N ASN A 198 -10.52 22.23 14.82
CA ASN A 198 -9.78 22.28 13.55
C ASN A 198 -9.64 20.90 12.90
N VAL A 199 -9.38 19.85 13.69
CA VAL A 199 -9.38 18.47 13.18
C VAL A 199 -10.74 18.09 12.61
N LEU A 200 -11.83 18.43 13.29
CA LEU A 200 -13.18 18.16 12.81
C LEU A 200 -13.47 18.90 11.48
N ILE A 201 -13.00 20.14 11.35
CA ILE A 201 -13.15 20.92 10.11
C ILE A 201 -12.33 20.31 8.97
N PHE A 202 -11.02 20.09 9.18
CA PHE A 202 -10.11 19.69 8.10
C PHE A 202 -10.15 18.21 7.76
N LEU A 203 -10.50 17.34 8.71
CA LEU A 203 -10.59 15.90 8.49
C LEU A 203 -12.04 15.40 8.54
N GLY A 204 -12.84 15.86 9.50
CA GLY A 204 -14.22 15.41 9.68
C GLY A 204 -15.14 15.77 8.51
N ILE A 205 -15.09 17.01 8.02
CA ILE A 205 -15.91 17.45 6.87
C ILE A 205 -15.56 16.65 5.60
N PRO A 206 -14.28 16.53 5.18
CA PRO A 206 -13.92 15.70 4.04
C PRO A 206 -14.26 14.22 4.21
N LEU A 207 -14.15 13.67 5.43
CA LEU A 207 -14.52 12.28 5.71
C LEU A 207 -16.01 12.06 5.52
N LEU A 208 -16.84 12.93 6.10
CA LEU A 208 -18.30 12.86 5.95
C LEU A 208 -18.70 13.01 4.48
N ALA A 209 -18.10 13.98 3.78
CA ALA A 209 -18.35 14.18 2.35
C ALA A 209 -17.93 12.96 1.51
N GLY A 210 -16.78 12.36 1.80
CA GLY A 210 -16.30 11.13 1.14
C GLY A 210 -17.22 9.95 1.40
N TYR A 211 -17.63 9.74 2.65
CA TYR A 211 -18.58 8.70 3.06
C TYR A 211 -19.94 8.87 2.36
N LEU A 212 -20.54 10.06 2.41
CA LEU A 212 -21.82 10.34 1.78
C LEU A 212 -21.75 10.19 0.25
N THR A 213 -20.68 10.69 -0.37
CA THR A 213 -20.47 10.55 -1.82
C THR A 213 -20.41 9.09 -2.22
N ARG A 214 -19.68 8.26 -1.46
CA ARG A 214 -19.58 6.83 -1.73
C ARG A 214 -20.92 6.13 -1.52
N HIS A 215 -21.54 6.33 -0.36
CA HIS A 215 -22.78 5.67 0.01
C HIS A 215 -23.92 6.00 -0.97
N LEU A 216 -24.11 7.28 -1.29
CA LEU A 216 -25.12 7.73 -2.24
C LEU A 216 -24.77 7.35 -3.69
N GLY A 217 -23.50 7.45 -4.07
CA GLY A 217 -23.03 7.10 -5.41
C GLY A 217 -23.17 5.62 -5.73
N GLU A 218 -22.79 4.74 -4.81
CA GLU A 218 -22.95 3.29 -4.95
C GLU A 218 -24.44 2.90 -4.96
N ARG A 219 -25.27 3.55 -4.12
CA ARG A 219 -26.73 3.30 -4.10
C ARG A 219 -27.43 3.76 -5.37
N ALA A 220 -27.02 4.88 -5.95
CA ALA A 220 -27.69 5.47 -7.11
C ALA A 220 -27.24 4.86 -8.46
N LYS A 221 -25.95 4.53 -8.61
CA LYS A 221 -25.36 4.13 -9.91
C LYS A 221 -24.60 2.79 -9.87
N GLY A 222 -24.57 2.14 -8.72
CA GLY A 222 -23.88 0.88 -8.53
C GLY A 222 -22.37 1.03 -8.35
N ARG A 223 -21.77 0.01 -7.73
CA ARG A 223 -20.35 -0.04 -7.37
C ARG A 223 -19.42 0.06 -8.58
N THR A 224 -19.74 -0.64 -9.66
CA THR A 224 -18.92 -0.67 -10.87
C THR A 224 -18.72 0.72 -11.46
N TRP A 225 -19.79 1.53 -11.52
CA TRP A 225 -19.69 2.92 -11.98
C TRP A 225 -18.82 3.77 -11.05
N TYR A 226 -19.01 3.61 -9.73
CA TYR A 226 -18.25 4.36 -8.74
C TYR A 226 -16.74 4.11 -8.89
N GLU A 227 -16.34 2.85 -8.97
CA GLU A 227 -14.92 2.46 -9.02
C GLU A 227 -14.27 2.67 -10.39
N SER A 228 -15.00 2.46 -11.50
CA SER A 228 -14.41 2.54 -12.86
C SER A 228 -14.50 3.93 -13.51
N ARG A 229 -15.44 4.78 -13.12
CA ARG A 229 -15.67 6.11 -13.72
C ARG A 229 -15.46 7.23 -12.72
N PHE A 230 -16.14 7.20 -11.58
CA PHE A 230 -16.12 8.31 -10.64
C PHE A 230 -14.75 8.49 -9.97
N LEU A 231 -14.23 7.43 -9.32
CA LEU A 231 -12.95 7.48 -8.62
C LEU A 231 -11.76 7.90 -9.51
N PRO A 232 -11.60 7.38 -10.75
CA PRO A 232 -10.53 7.82 -11.64
C PRO A 232 -10.66 9.28 -12.09
N THR A 233 -11.89 9.82 -12.12
CA THR A 233 -12.14 11.22 -12.53
C THR A 233 -11.77 12.20 -11.41
N ILE A 234 -12.10 11.88 -10.15
CA ILE A 234 -11.77 12.75 -9.01
C ILE A 234 -10.34 12.55 -8.49
N GLY A 235 -9.69 11.42 -8.83
CA GLY A 235 -8.35 11.07 -8.34
C GLY A 235 -7.27 12.16 -8.58
N PRO A 236 -7.14 12.73 -9.80
CA PRO A 236 -6.16 13.78 -10.08
C PRO A 236 -6.38 15.07 -9.27
N VAL A 237 -7.61 15.35 -8.82
CA VAL A 237 -7.93 16.54 -8.02
C VAL A 237 -7.16 16.55 -6.71
N THR A 238 -6.92 15.38 -6.11
CA THR A 238 -6.06 15.25 -4.91
C THR A 238 -4.68 15.82 -5.15
N LEU A 239 -4.06 15.45 -6.28
CA LEU A 239 -2.71 15.89 -6.61
C LEU A 239 -2.69 17.40 -6.88
N TYR A 240 -3.65 17.93 -7.63
CA TYR A 240 -3.71 19.36 -7.89
C TYR A 240 -3.93 20.17 -6.62
N GLY A 241 -4.82 19.73 -5.73
CA GLY A 241 -5.03 20.36 -4.42
C GLY A 241 -3.77 20.32 -3.55
N LEU A 242 -3.05 19.19 -3.53
CA LEU A 242 -1.79 19.04 -2.81
C LEU A 242 -0.72 20.01 -3.34
N LEU A 243 -0.45 19.99 -4.64
CA LEU A 243 0.57 20.85 -5.25
C LEU A 243 0.24 22.34 -5.08
N PHE A 244 -1.04 22.71 -5.27
CA PHE A 244 -1.50 24.07 -5.00
C PHE A 244 -1.24 24.48 -3.56
N THR A 245 -1.63 23.64 -2.59
CA THR A 245 -1.42 23.93 -1.17
C THR A 245 0.06 24.08 -0.84
N ILE A 246 0.92 23.20 -1.38
CA ILE A 246 2.38 23.29 -1.21
C ILE A 246 2.93 24.61 -1.73
N VAL A 247 2.54 25.04 -2.94
CA VAL A 247 2.99 26.32 -3.50
C VAL A 247 2.62 27.48 -2.58
N ILE A 248 1.35 27.53 -2.12
CA ILE A 248 0.88 28.61 -1.24
C ILE A 248 1.59 28.58 0.12
N LEU A 249 1.77 27.40 0.72
CA LEU A 249 2.45 27.26 2.00
C LEU A 249 3.91 27.70 1.93
N PHE A 250 4.66 27.26 0.92
CA PHE A 250 6.05 27.64 0.75
C PHE A 250 6.20 29.10 0.30
N ALA A 251 5.21 29.69 -0.36
CA ALA A 251 5.20 31.12 -0.62
C ALA A 251 5.03 31.94 0.67
N LEU A 252 4.18 31.48 1.60
CA LEU A 252 3.97 32.16 2.89
C LEU A 252 5.10 31.92 3.90
N GLN A 253 5.70 30.74 3.89
CA GLN A 253 6.79 30.37 4.80
C GLN A 253 8.18 30.59 4.19
N GLY A 254 8.26 31.16 2.98
CA GLY A 254 9.51 31.27 2.22
C GLY A 254 10.56 32.11 2.91
N ASP A 255 10.16 33.21 3.55
CA ASP A 255 11.07 34.05 4.32
C ASP A 255 11.62 33.33 5.55
N ALA A 256 10.77 32.62 6.31
CA ALA A 256 11.22 31.83 7.46
C ALA A 256 12.22 30.73 7.04
N ILE A 257 11.89 29.98 5.98
CA ILE A 257 12.74 28.88 5.47
C ILE A 257 14.10 29.39 4.95
N THR A 258 14.13 30.55 4.28
CA THR A 258 15.35 31.05 3.64
C THR A 258 16.22 31.90 4.56
N SER A 259 15.63 32.64 5.50
CA SER A 259 16.36 33.51 6.43
C SER A 259 16.83 32.77 7.69
N GLN A 260 16.15 31.69 8.09
CA GLN A 260 16.44 30.92 9.31
C GLN A 260 16.68 29.43 9.00
N PRO A 261 17.73 29.10 8.21
CA PRO A 261 18.02 27.71 7.83
C PRO A 261 18.38 26.82 9.01
N TRP A 262 18.85 27.41 10.12
CA TRP A 262 19.16 26.66 11.33
C TRP A 262 17.91 26.09 12.00
N ASP A 263 16.80 26.84 12.02
CA ASP A 263 15.54 26.36 12.58
C ASP A 263 14.96 25.20 11.77
N VAL A 264 15.08 25.26 10.45
CA VAL A 264 14.75 24.14 9.54
C VAL A 264 15.59 22.91 9.88
N ALA A 265 16.89 23.07 10.11
CA ALA A 265 17.77 21.97 10.49
C ALA A 265 17.41 21.39 11.87
N LEU A 266 17.11 22.25 12.85
CA LEU A 266 16.69 21.84 14.20
C LEU A 266 15.42 20.99 14.17
N ILE A 267 14.46 21.32 13.31
CA ILE A 267 13.23 20.54 13.11
C ILE A 267 13.50 19.26 12.31
N ALA A 268 14.39 19.30 11.31
CA ALA A 268 14.69 18.17 10.44
C ALA A 268 15.36 17.00 11.16
N VAL A 269 16.26 17.28 12.12
CA VAL A 269 16.99 16.25 12.86
C VAL A 269 16.07 15.25 13.58
N PRO A 270 15.13 15.66 14.47
CA PRO A 270 14.25 14.71 15.13
C PRO A 270 13.32 13.98 14.15
N LEU A 271 12.90 14.60 13.04
CA LEU A 271 12.12 13.91 12.00
C LEU A 271 12.92 12.79 11.33
N LEU A 272 14.18 13.02 10.97
CA LEU A 272 15.05 11.98 10.40
C LEU A 272 15.24 10.82 11.39
N VAL A 273 15.47 11.13 12.66
CA VAL A 273 15.59 10.12 13.73
C VAL A 273 14.28 9.34 13.86
N TYR A 274 13.14 10.04 13.90
CA TYR A 274 11.82 9.43 13.97
C TYR A 274 11.59 8.45 12.83
N PHE A 275 11.79 8.87 11.57
CA PHE A 275 11.58 8.00 10.41
C PHE A 275 12.50 6.78 10.43
N ALA A 276 13.78 6.97 10.77
CA ALA A 276 14.73 5.87 10.84
C ALA A 276 14.36 4.85 11.93
N VAL A 277 14.05 5.33 13.14
CA VAL A 277 13.71 4.49 14.29
C VAL A 277 12.36 3.80 14.10
N MET A 278 11.33 4.54 13.70
CA MET A 278 10.00 3.96 13.47
C MET A 278 10.05 2.91 12.37
N TRP A 279 10.67 3.21 11.24
CA TRP A 279 10.75 2.27 10.14
C TRP A 279 11.56 1.04 10.54
N ALA A 280 12.76 1.21 11.12
CA ALA A 280 13.62 0.09 11.49
C ALA A 280 13.00 -0.79 12.58
N GLY A 281 12.41 -0.17 13.62
CA GLY A 281 11.73 -0.88 14.70
C GLY A 281 10.50 -1.65 14.20
N SER A 282 9.69 -1.03 13.34
CA SER A 282 8.51 -1.67 12.76
C SER A 282 8.88 -2.80 11.80
N PHE A 283 9.94 -2.63 11.00
CA PHE A 283 10.44 -3.65 10.10
C PHE A 283 11.02 -4.85 10.87
N ALA A 284 11.77 -4.57 11.94
CA ALA A 284 12.29 -5.61 12.83
C ALA A 284 11.17 -6.36 13.56
N LEU A 285 10.16 -5.63 14.07
CA LEU A 285 8.99 -6.23 14.70
C LEU A 285 8.20 -7.11 13.74
N GLY A 286 7.90 -6.63 12.54
CA GLY A 286 7.17 -7.38 11.52
C GLY A 286 7.87 -8.70 11.17
N ARG A 287 9.19 -8.65 11.02
CA ARG A 287 10.01 -9.87 10.87
C ARG A 287 9.93 -10.78 12.09
N ALA A 288 10.05 -10.24 13.30
CA ALA A 288 10.09 -11.02 14.54
C ALA A 288 8.77 -11.77 14.82
N ILE A 289 7.63 -11.17 14.45
CA ILE A 289 6.31 -11.80 14.60
C ILE A 289 5.93 -12.73 13.42
N GLY A 290 6.87 -12.93 12.48
CA GLY A 290 6.76 -13.88 11.39
C GLY A 290 6.02 -13.39 10.14
N LEU A 291 5.91 -12.08 9.92
CA LEU A 291 5.35 -11.54 8.67
C LEU A 291 6.32 -11.79 7.50
N ASN A 292 5.78 -11.99 6.30
CA ASN A 292 6.57 -12.01 5.07
C ASN A 292 7.13 -10.60 4.74
N TYR A 293 8.00 -10.51 3.75
CA TYR A 293 8.61 -9.24 3.36
C TYR A 293 7.55 -8.20 3.00
N GLU A 294 6.55 -8.60 2.20
CA GLU A 294 5.53 -7.72 1.67
C GLU A 294 4.75 -7.04 2.80
N ARG A 295 4.27 -7.82 3.78
CA ARG A 295 3.53 -7.30 4.96
C ARG A 295 4.43 -6.58 5.95
N THR A 296 5.66 -7.03 6.14
CA THR A 296 6.64 -6.32 6.99
C THR A 296 6.93 -4.93 6.46
N THR A 297 7.11 -4.82 5.14
CA THR A 297 7.33 -3.56 4.42
C THR A 297 6.13 -2.65 4.56
N THR A 298 4.92 -3.20 4.34
CA THR A 298 3.66 -2.46 4.54
C THR A 298 3.55 -1.91 5.96
N LEU A 299 3.74 -2.76 6.97
CA LEU A 299 3.71 -2.34 8.37
C LEU A 299 4.70 -1.20 8.65
N ALA A 300 5.94 -1.33 8.17
CA ALA A 300 7.00 -0.38 8.43
C ALA A 300 6.74 1.00 7.80
N PHE A 301 6.32 1.05 6.54
CA PHE A 301 5.98 2.32 5.88
C PHE A 301 4.72 2.95 6.45
N THR A 302 3.71 2.16 6.82
CA THR A 302 2.52 2.69 7.50
C THR A 302 2.85 3.28 8.86
N ALA A 303 3.69 2.61 9.65
CA ALA A 303 4.05 3.10 10.99
C ALA A 303 4.96 4.33 10.96
N ALA A 304 5.87 4.42 9.99
CA ALA A 304 6.82 5.51 9.87
C ALA A 304 6.23 6.77 9.22
N GLY A 305 5.28 6.64 8.29
CA GLY A 305 4.71 7.78 7.58
C GLY A 305 3.81 8.66 8.44
N ASN A 306 3.84 9.96 8.20
CA ASN A 306 2.95 10.94 8.82
C ASN A 306 2.03 11.59 7.77
N ASN A 307 1.00 12.30 8.23
CA ASN A 307 0.15 13.13 7.37
C ASN A 307 0.44 14.60 7.68
N PHE A 308 1.41 15.14 6.97
CA PHE A 308 1.85 16.52 7.15
C PHE A 308 0.78 17.52 6.75
N GLU A 309 -0.05 17.19 5.78
CA GLU A 309 -1.08 18.09 5.30
C GLU A 309 -2.14 18.35 6.37
N LEU A 310 -2.58 17.32 7.09
CA LEU A 310 -3.44 17.50 8.25
C LEU A 310 -2.72 18.23 9.39
N ALA A 311 -1.45 17.89 9.66
CA ALA A 311 -0.70 18.54 10.72
C ALA A 311 -0.55 20.06 10.47
N ILE A 312 -0.24 20.43 9.23
CA ILE A 312 -0.19 21.82 8.76
C ILE A 312 -1.59 22.45 8.86
N ALA A 313 -2.65 21.76 8.42
CA ALA A 313 -4.02 22.26 8.52
C ALA A 313 -4.41 22.63 9.97
N VAL A 314 -4.13 21.73 10.91
CA VAL A 314 -4.40 21.92 12.34
C VAL A 314 -3.51 23.01 12.93
N ALA A 315 -2.23 23.03 12.58
CA ALA A 315 -1.29 24.05 13.05
C ALA A 315 -1.70 25.45 12.58
N ILE A 316 -2.03 25.61 11.29
CA ILE A 316 -2.51 26.87 10.73
C ILE A 316 -3.86 27.26 11.33
N GLY A 317 -4.76 26.29 11.45
CA GLY A 317 -6.10 26.51 12.00
C GLY A 317 -6.09 26.96 13.46
N THR A 318 -5.09 26.53 14.23
CA THR A 318 -5.01 26.79 15.67
C THR A 318 -4.06 27.95 16.01
N PHE A 319 -2.91 28.04 15.32
CA PHE A 319 -1.81 28.96 15.66
C PHE A 319 -1.53 30.01 14.58
N GLY A 320 -2.16 29.90 13.40
CA GLY A 320 -1.94 30.79 12.26
C GLY A 320 -0.85 30.32 11.31
N VAL A 321 -0.85 30.91 10.11
CA VAL A 321 -0.05 30.42 8.97
C VAL A 321 1.45 30.68 9.09
N THR A 322 1.84 31.76 9.76
CA THR A 322 3.23 32.19 9.99
C THR A 322 3.82 31.64 11.30
N SER A 323 3.08 30.81 12.04
CA SER A 323 3.52 30.26 13.32
C SER A 323 4.67 29.24 13.19
N GLY A 324 5.49 29.09 14.24
CA GLY A 324 6.53 28.05 14.26
C GLY A 324 5.97 26.62 14.19
N GLN A 325 4.73 26.41 14.66
CA GLN A 325 4.01 25.14 14.54
C GLN A 325 3.73 24.80 13.07
N ALA A 326 3.27 25.80 12.30
CA ALA A 326 3.03 25.64 10.87
C ALA A 326 4.35 25.40 10.11
N LEU A 327 5.43 26.11 10.47
CA LEU A 327 6.75 25.89 9.90
C LEU A 327 7.23 24.45 10.13
N ALA A 328 7.07 23.89 11.34
CA ALA A 328 7.43 22.50 11.63
C ALA A 328 6.64 21.50 10.76
N GLY A 329 5.37 21.77 10.48
CA GLY A 329 4.57 21.01 9.54
C GLY A 329 5.12 21.09 8.10
N VAL A 330 5.52 22.28 7.64
CA VAL A 330 6.05 22.51 6.27
C VAL A 330 7.44 21.91 6.05
N VAL A 331 8.31 21.91 7.07
CA VAL A 331 9.61 21.22 7.03
C VAL A 331 9.43 19.71 6.89
N GLY A 332 8.32 19.19 7.38
CA GLY A 332 7.92 17.78 7.27
C GLY A 332 8.09 17.16 5.88
N PRO A 333 7.32 17.58 4.86
CA PRO A 333 7.43 17.06 3.50
C PRO A 333 8.82 17.23 2.87
N LEU A 334 9.56 18.27 3.24
CA LEU A 334 10.94 18.49 2.78
C LEU A 334 11.86 17.35 3.21
N ILE A 335 11.62 16.79 4.40
CA ILE A 335 12.44 15.73 5.00
C ILE A 335 11.85 14.33 4.73
N GLU A 336 10.53 14.17 4.81
CA GLU A 336 9.85 12.88 4.67
C GLU A 336 10.09 12.27 3.29
N VAL A 337 9.90 13.05 2.22
CA VAL A 337 10.01 12.54 0.84
C VAL A 337 11.38 11.92 0.58
N PRO A 338 12.52 12.62 0.80
CA PRO A 338 13.84 11.99 0.61
C PRO A 338 14.11 10.86 1.60
N ALA A 339 13.68 10.97 2.86
CA ALA A 339 13.89 9.93 3.86
C ALA A 339 13.17 8.62 3.51
N LEU A 340 11.89 8.69 3.14
CA LEU A 340 11.10 7.51 2.79
C LEU A 340 11.56 6.90 1.46
N VAL A 341 11.97 7.71 0.47
CA VAL A 341 12.63 7.20 -0.75
C VAL A 341 13.90 6.42 -0.40
N ALA A 342 14.76 6.96 0.48
CA ALA A 342 15.95 6.24 0.92
C ALA A 342 15.58 4.91 1.59
N LEU A 343 14.58 4.92 2.47
CA LEU A 343 14.09 3.73 3.15
C LEU A 343 13.45 2.70 2.21
N VAL A 344 12.89 3.12 1.06
CA VAL A 344 12.46 2.18 0.00
C VAL A 344 13.67 1.39 -0.53
N TYR A 345 14.78 2.07 -0.84
CA TYR A 345 16.00 1.39 -1.28
C TYR A 345 16.59 0.48 -0.20
N VAL A 346 16.56 0.92 1.07
CA VAL A 346 16.96 0.08 2.21
C VAL A 346 16.06 -1.15 2.31
N SER A 347 14.74 -1.01 2.18
CA SER A 347 13.78 -2.11 2.20
C SER A 347 14.09 -3.14 1.12
N LEU A 348 14.31 -2.68 -0.12
CA LEU A 348 14.65 -3.53 -1.26
C LEU A 348 16.01 -4.24 -1.08
N ALA A 349 16.99 -3.58 -0.46
CA ALA A 349 18.27 -4.18 -0.12
C ALA A 349 18.12 -5.25 0.98
N LEU A 350 17.34 -4.97 2.02
CA LEU A 350 17.04 -5.90 3.10
C LEU A 350 16.22 -7.10 2.61
N ARG A 351 15.34 -6.93 1.62
CA ARG A 351 14.59 -8.03 1.00
C ARG A 351 15.50 -9.20 0.62
N ARG A 352 16.62 -8.89 -0.06
CA ARG A 352 17.58 -9.89 -0.56
C ARG A 352 18.33 -10.60 0.57
N ARG A 353 18.63 -9.89 1.67
CA ARG A 353 19.45 -10.39 2.78
C ARG A 353 18.62 -11.12 3.85
N LEU A 354 17.51 -10.52 4.23
CA LEU A 354 16.69 -10.94 5.36
C LEU A 354 15.57 -11.89 4.93
N PHE A 355 15.09 -11.81 3.69
CA PHE A 355 14.04 -12.68 3.15
C PHE A 355 14.50 -13.51 1.92
N PRO A 356 15.64 -14.24 1.99
CA PRO A 356 16.22 -14.92 0.83
C PRO A 356 15.34 -16.06 0.28
N ARG A 357 14.45 -16.62 1.09
CA ARG A 357 13.52 -17.71 0.69
C ARG A 357 12.34 -17.24 -0.18
N GLN A 358 12.20 -15.93 -0.40
CA GLN A 358 11.09 -15.32 -1.17
C GLN A 358 11.58 -14.61 -2.46
N CYS A 359 12.88 -14.60 -2.74
CA CYS A 359 13.43 -14.01 -3.96
C CYS A 359 13.60 -15.10 -5.03
N PRO A 360 12.98 -14.98 -6.22
CA PRO A 360 13.28 -15.88 -7.33
C PRO A 360 14.77 -15.75 -7.65
N ALA A 361 15.50 -16.86 -7.67
CA ALA A 361 16.90 -16.86 -8.09
C ALA A 361 16.99 -16.33 -9.55
N PRO A 362 18.05 -15.58 -9.91
CA PRO A 362 18.28 -15.23 -11.31
C PRO A 362 18.30 -16.51 -12.15
N PRO A 363 17.74 -16.52 -13.37
CA PRO A 363 17.81 -17.68 -14.24
C PRO A 363 19.29 -17.99 -14.48
N GLN A 364 19.76 -19.13 -13.96
CA GLN A 364 21.14 -19.54 -14.20
C GLN A 364 21.33 -19.73 -15.71
N PRO A 365 22.47 -19.29 -16.27
CA PRO A 365 22.82 -19.64 -17.64
C PRO A 365 22.83 -21.16 -17.74
N ARG A 366 22.01 -21.70 -18.65
CA ARG A 366 21.95 -23.15 -18.91
C ARG A 366 23.35 -23.63 -19.28
N SER A 367 24.02 -24.33 -18.35
CA SER A 367 25.23 -25.07 -18.72
C SER A 367 24.84 -26.20 -19.69
N PRO A 368 25.68 -26.53 -20.67
CA PRO A 368 25.40 -27.64 -21.58
C PRO A 368 25.29 -28.93 -20.77
N ARG A 369 24.16 -29.62 -20.94
CA ARG A 369 23.82 -30.90 -20.32
C ARG A 369 25.02 -31.84 -20.20
N SER A 370 25.39 -32.18 -18.96
CA SER A 370 25.99 -33.47 -18.64
C SER A 370 24.93 -34.31 -17.93
N ALA A 371 24.65 -35.49 -18.48
CA ALA A 371 23.71 -36.45 -17.93
C ALA A 371 24.24 -36.97 -16.59
N SER A 372 23.77 -36.37 -15.50
CA SER A 372 23.76 -37.02 -14.19
C SER A 372 22.47 -36.66 -13.48
N THR A 373 21.73 -37.71 -13.16
CA THR A 373 20.42 -37.70 -12.50
C THR A 373 20.52 -37.01 -11.13
N PRO A 374 19.75 -35.94 -10.84
CA PRO A 374 19.64 -35.44 -9.49
C PRO A 374 18.56 -36.24 -8.75
N THR A 375 19.00 -37.12 -7.86
CA THR A 375 18.16 -37.77 -6.85
C THR A 375 17.68 -36.71 -5.86
N ALA A 376 16.54 -36.09 -6.14
CA ALA A 376 15.82 -35.29 -5.17
C ALA A 376 15.33 -36.20 -4.04
N THR A 377 15.67 -35.85 -2.80
CA THR A 377 15.21 -36.53 -1.59
C THR A 377 13.68 -36.47 -1.54
N ARG A 378 13.02 -37.55 -1.99
CA ARG A 378 11.58 -37.75 -1.82
C ARG A 378 11.27 -37.69 -0.33
N LYS A 379 10.37 -36.80 0.07
CA LYS A 379 9.51 -37.09 1.22
C LYS A 379 8.79 -38.40 0.85
N ALA A 380 9.10 -39.49 1.55
CA ALA A 380 8.38 -40.74 1.36
C ALA A 380 6.90 -40.45 1.62
N LEU A 381 6.07 -40.53 0.57
CA LEU A 381 4.63 -40.59 0.73
C LEU A 381 4.36 -41.79 1.63
N MET A 382 3.65 -41.60 2.73
CA MET A 382 3.18 -42.72 3.53
C MET A 382 2.29 -43.58 2.62
N PRO A 383 2.34 -44.92 2.69
CA PRO A 383 1.75 -45.82 1.68
C PRO A 383 0.23 -45.71 1.47
N ASN A 384 -0.47 -44.80 2.16
CA ASN A 384 -1.93 -44.72 2.19
C ASN A 384 -2.53 -43.32 1.94
N ASP A 385 -1.73 -42.29 1.67
CA ASP A 385 -2.25 -40.96 1.33
C ASP A 385 -2.27 -40.74 -0.18
N LYS A 386 -3.45 -40.38 -0.70
CA LYS A 386 -3.62 -40.03 -2.12
C LYS A 386 -2.89 -38.71 -2.40
N PRO A 387 -2.05 -38.62 -3.44
CA PRO A 387 -1.43 -37.35 -3.80
C PRO A 387 -2.49 -36.31 -4.15
N SER A 388 -2.27 -35.07 -3.74
CA SER A 388 -3.20 -33.97 -3.95
C SER A 388 -2.60 -32.89 -4.87
N VAL A 389 -3.38 -32.45 -5.86
CA VAL A 389 -2.97 -31.46 -6.87
C VAL A 389 -3.92 -30.27 -6.86
N LEU A 390 -3.37 -29.07 -6.74
CA LEU A 390 -4.10 -27.80 -6.82
C LEU A 390 -3.76 -27.04 -8.10
N PHE A 391 -4.80 -26.68 -8.87
CA PHE A 391 -4.66 -25.80 -10.04
C PHE A 391 -5.10 -24.37 -9.72
N VAL A 392 -4.23 -23.40 -9.96
CA VAL A 392 -4.46 -21.98 -9.63
C VAL A 392 -4.39 -21.13 -10.89
N CYS A 393 -5.41 -20.32 -11.15
CA CYS A 393 -5.34 -19.25 -12.16
C CYS A 393 -5.96 -17.96 -11.62
N VAL A 394 -6.02 -16.86 -12.38
CA VAL A 394 -6.59 -15.61 -11.85
C VAL A 394 -8.07 -15.77 -11.48
N HIS A 395 -8.91 -16.19 -12.43
CA HIS A 395 -10.38 -16.17 -12.26
C HIS A 395 -11.02 -17.49 -11.83
N ASN A 396 -10.25 -18.58 -11.73
CA ASN A 396 -10.76 -19.93 -11.51
C ASN A 396 -11.97 -20.33 -12.39
N ALA A 397 -12.01 -19.82 -13.61
CA ALA A 397 -13.15 -19.97 -14.52
C ALA A 397 -12.78 -20.67 -15.84
N GLY A 398 -11.50 -20.84 -16.15
CA GLY A 398 -11.02 -21.36 -17.43
C GLY A 398 -9.91 -22.39 -17.25
N ARG A 399 -8.64 -21.95 -17.40
CA ARG A 399 -7.44 -22.80 -17.36
C ARG A 399 -7.42 -23.82 -16.20
N SER A 400 -7.55 -23.35 -14.97
CA SER A 400 -7.55 -24.20 -13.77
C SER A 400 -8.72 -25.17 -13.70
N GLN A 401 -9.90 -24.79 -14.23
CA GLN A 401 -11.08 -25.65 -14.27
C GLN A 401 -10.94 -26.75 -15.33
N MET A 402 -10.42 -26.41 -16.51
CA MET A 402 -10.11 -27.40 -17.56
C MET A 402 -9.04 -28.39 -17.08
N ALA A 403 -7.99 -27.91 -16.41
CA ALA A 403 -6.95 -28.77 -15.86
C ALA A 403 -7.48 -29.70 -14.76
N ALA A 404 -8.30 -29.18 -13.84
CA ALA A 404 -8.96 -30.00 -12.83
C ALA A 404 -9.91 -31.04 -13.45
N GLY A 405 -10.66 -30.66 -14.49
CA GLY A 405 -11.52 -31.56 -15.25
C GLY A 405 -10.75 -32.70 -15.89
N TRP A 406 -9.66 -32.40 -16.59
CA TRP A 406 -8.78 -33.41 -17.19
C TRP A 406 -8.18 -34.35 -16.15
N LEU A 407 -7.65 -33.82 -15.04
CA LEU A 407 -7.03 -34.65 -14.02
C LEU A 407 -8.04 -35.59 -13.36
N ARG A 408 -9.25 -35.11 -13.03
CA ARG A 408 -10.32 -35.96 -12.48
C ARG A 408 -10.74 -37.05 -13.47
N HIS A 409 -10.84 -36.71 -14.74
CA HIS A 409 -11.23 -37.65 -15.79
C HIS A 409 -10.19 -38.75 -15.99
N LEU A 410 -8.90 -38.41 -16.03
CA LEU A 410 -7.82 -39.35 -16.32
C LEU A 410 -7.32 -40.12 -15.08
N ALA A 411 -7.29 -39.48 -13.91
CA ALA A 411 -6.77 -40.09 -12.68
C ALA A 411 -7.86 -40.79 -11.83
N GLY A 412 -9.14 -40.52 -12.11
CA GLY A 412 -10.26 -41.00 -11.31
C GLY A 412 -10.08 -40.68 -9.82
N HIS A 413 -10.16 -41.70 -8.97
CA HIS A 413 -10.02 -41.56 -7.52
C HIS A 413 -8.58 -41.68 -7.00
N ALA A 414 -7.58 -41.76 -7.88
CA ALA A 414 -6.18 -41.94 -7.49
C ALA A 414 -5.51 -40.64 -7.00
N VAL A 415 -6.06 -39.47 -7.38
CA VAL A 415 -5.50 -38.15 -7.06
C VAL A 415 -6.60 -37.25 -6.51
N GLU A 416 -6.33 -36.53 -5.43
CA GLU A 416 -7.24 -35.49 -4.95
C GLU A 416 -7.04 -34.20 -5.76
N VAL A 417 -8.11 -33.70 -6.39
CA VAL A 417 -8.02 -32.59 -7.35
C VAL A 417 -8.75 -31.36 -6.85
N ARG A 418 -7.98 -30.28 -6.62
CA ARG A 418 -8.47 -28.97 -6.19
C ARG A 418 -8.24 -27.91 -7.26
N SER A 419 -9.07 -26.88 -7.30
CA SER A 419 -8.84 -25.70 -8.15
C SER A 419 -9.26 -24.43 -7.41
N ALA A 420 -8.50 -23.34 -7.59
CA ALA A 420 -8.79 -22.07 -6.96
C ALA A 420 -8.34 -20.87 -7.81
N GLY A 421 -8.69 -19.66 -7.39
CA GLY A 421 -8.41 -18.42 -8.10
C GLY A 421 -8.00 -17.26 -7.20
N SER A 422 -7.04 -16.45 -7.65
CA SER A 422 -6.60 -15.25 -6.92
C SER A 422 -7.64 -14.13 -6.95
N ALA A 423 -8.48 -14.09 -7.99
CA ALA A 423 -9.61 -13.17 -8.14
C ALA A 423 -10.76 -13.89 -8.89
N PRO A 424 -11.49 -14.82 -8.24
CA PRO A 424 -12.48 -15.68 -8.87
C PRO A 424 -13.57 -14.90 -9.62
N ALA A 425 -13.97 -15.39 -10.79
CA ALA A 425 -15.13 -14.86 -11.50
C ALA A 425 -16.45 -15.35 -10.87
N GLY A 426 -17.58 -14.74 -11.23
CA GLY A 426 -18.89 -15.18 -10.74
C GLY A 426 -19.37 -16.53 -11.30
N THR A 427 -18.87 -16.92 -12.47
CA THR A 427 -19.24 -18.17 -13.17
C THR A 427 -18.06 -18.74 -13.94
N ILE A 428 -18.12 -20.04 -14.30
CA ILE A 428 -17.16 -20.66 -15.21
C ILE A 428 -17.30 -20.04 -16.59
N ASN A 429 -16.19 -19.91 -17.31
CA ASN A 429 -16.17 -19.46 -18.70
C ASN A 429 -16.98 -20.42 -19.58
N PRO A 430 -18.07 -19.96 -20.24
CA PRO A 430 -18.91 -20.80 -21.09
C PRO A 430 -18.13 -21.47 -22.23
N ALA A 431 -17.14 -20.79 -22.81
CA ALA A 431 -16.31 -21.37 -23.87
C ALA A 431 -15.41 -22.51 -23.35
N ALA A 432 -15.00 -22.47 -22.08
CA ALA A 432 -14.29 -23.58 -21.45
C ALA A 432 -15.22 -24.77 -21.17
N VAL A 433 -16.46 -24.50 -20.75
CA VAL A 433 -17.49 -25.55 -20.60
C VAL A 433 -17.74 -26.25 -21.93
N GLU A 434 -17.98 -25.48 -22.99
CA GLU A 434 -18.26 -26.01 -24.33
C GLU A 434 -17.07 -26.84 -24.85
N ALA A 435 -15.85 -26.31 -24.74
CA ALA A 435 -14.64 -27.01 -25.15
C ALA A 435 -14.40 -28.32 -24.38
N MET A 436 -14.66 -28.37 -23.07
CA MET A 436 -14.51 -29.61 -22.29
C MET A 436 -15.62 -30.62 -22.60
N ARG A 437 -16.85 -30.16 -22.88
CA ARG A 437 -17.97 -31.04 -23.24
C ARG A 437 -17.73 -31.75 -24.58
N GLU A 438 -17.07 -31.12 -25.55
CA GLU A 438 -16.68 -31.75 -26.82
C GLU A 438 -15.84 -33.03 -26.62
N VAL A 439 -15.05 -33.09 -25.54
CA VAL A 439 -14.21 -34.24 -25.19
C VAL A 439 -14.84 -35.12 -24.10
N GLY A 440 -16.13 -34.94 -23.82
CA GLY A 440 -16.89 -35.75 -22.87
C GLY A 440 -16.68 -35.41 -21.40
N ILE A 441 -16.10 -34.25 -21.06
CA ILE A 441 -15.86 -33.81 -19.69
C ILE A 441 -16.80 -32.66 -19.34
N ASP A 442 -17.73 -32.88 -18.41
CA ASP A 442 -18.62 -31.82 -17.92
C ASP A 442 -18.02 -31.11 -16.69
N ILE A 443 -17.77 -29.81 -16.82
CA ILE A 443 -17.29 -28.95 -15.73
C ILE A 443 -18.35 -27.98 -15.22
N THR A 444 -19.59 -28.02 -15.71
CA THR A 444 -20.66 -27.05 -15.36
C THR A 444 -20.98 -26.97 -13.86
N GLY A 445 -20.86 -28.10 -13.15
CA GLY A 445 -21.11 -28.17 -11.72
C GLY A 445 -20.01 -27.56 -10.83
N GLN A 446 -18.89 -27.13 -11.41
CA GLN A 446 -17.82 -26.50 -10.63
C GLN A 446 -18.16 -25.05 -10.30
N LYS A 447 -17.57 -24.51 -9.24
CA LYS A 447 -17.72 -23.10 -8.86
C LYS A 447 -16.34 -22.46 -8.80
N PRO A 448 -16.14 -21.26 -9.37
CA PRO A 448 -14.94 -20.49 -9.10
C PRO A 448 -14.77 -20.27 -7.60
N THR A 449 -13.65 -20.71 -7.03
CA THR A 449 -13.35 -20.66 -5.59
C THR A 449 -12.14 -19.78 -5.32
N LEU A 450 -12.17 -19.03 -4.21
CA LEU A 450 -11.05 -18.19 -3.80
C LEU A 450 -9.85 -19.04 -3.38
N LEU A 451 -8.65 -18.58 -3.74
CA LEU A 451 -7.40 -19.18 -3.30
C LEU A 451 -7.17 -18.87 -1.82
N GLU A 452 -7.36 -19.88 -0.98
CA GLU A 452 -7.09 -19.80 0.45
C GLU A 452 -5.73 -20.43 0.80
N TYR A 453 -5.13 -19.93 1.88
CA TYR A 453 -3.83 -20.40 2.38
C TYR A 453 -3.86 -21.90 2.70
N ASP A 454 -4.89 -22.34 3.42
CA ASP A 454 -5.08 -23.73 3.86
C ASP A 454 -5.25 -24.69 2.68
N THR A 455 -5.84 -24.23 1.57
CA THR A 455 -6.00 -25.05 0.35
C THR A 455 -4.65 -25.35 -0.29
N VAL A 456 -3.72 -24.39 -0.25
CA VAL A 456 -2.35 -24.59 -0.76
C VAL A 456 -1.55 -25.44 0.22
N GLU A 457 -1.71 -25.21 1.53
CA GLU A 457 -1.08 -26.01 2.59
C GLU A 457 -1.50 -27.48 2.55
N ALA A 458 -2.73 -27.78 2.16
CA ALA A 458 -3.24 -29.14 2.06
C ALA A 458 -2.84 -29.86 0.77
N SER A 459 -2.20 -29.19 -0.21
CA SER A 459 -1.89 -29.76 -1.52
C SER A 459 -0.43 -30.20 -1.68
N ASP A 460 -0.14 -31.36 -2.25
CA ASP A 460 1.24 -31.82 -2.47
C ASP A 460 1.90 -31.16 -3.67
N ILE A 461 1.11 -30.94 -4.73
CA ILE A 461 1.52 -30.28 -5.96
C ILE A 461 0.63 -29.06 -6.22
N VAL A 462 1.24 -27.95 -6.56
CA VAL A 462 0.55 -26.68 -6.86
C VAL A 462 0.98 -26.21 -8.24
N ILE A 463 0.00 -26.03 -9.13
CA ILE A 463 0.22 -25.67 -10.52
C ILE A 463 -0.42 -24.30 -10.78
N THR A 464 0.41 -23.30 -11.08
CA THR A 464 -0.01 -21.92 -11.36
C THR A 464 -0.17 -21.67 -12.86
N MET A 465 -1.18 -20.88 -13.22
CA MET A 465 -1.53 -20.57 -14.61
C MET A 465 -1.91 -19.09 -14.73
N GLY A 466 -0.89 -18.23 -14.67
CA GLY A 466 -1.04 -16.78 -14.84
C GLY A 466 -1.48 -16.00 -13.61
N CYS A 467 -1.47 -16.59 -12.41
CA CYS A 467 -1.74 -15.89 -11.15
C CYS A 467 -0.51 -15.20 -10.54
N GLY A 468 0.69 -15.39 -11.10
CA GLY A 468 1.92 -14.76 -10.63
C GLY A 468 2.22 -15.06 -9.16
N ASP A 469 2.66 -14.04 -8.42
CA ASP A 469 3.05 -14.14 -7.00
C ASP A 469 1.85 -14.25 -6.03
N ALA A 470 0.61 -14.34 -6.53
CA ALA A 470 -0.58 -14.44 -5.69
C ALA A 470 -0.72 -15.80 -4.97
N CYS A 471 0.06 -16.82 -5.36
CA CYS A 471 0.03 -18.14 -4.74
C CYS A 471 1.02 -18.24 -3.57
N PRO A 472 0.55 -18.51 -2.33
CA PRO A 472 1.43 -18.76 -1.19
C PRO A 472 2.38 -19.94 -1.44
N VAL A 473 3.65 -19.79 -1.06
CA VAL A 473 4.67 -20.84 -1.25
C VAL A 473 4.99 -21.52 0.08
N PHE A 474 4.85 -22.86 0.12
CA PHE A 474 5.17 -23.69 1.28
C PHE A 474 6.37 -24.59 0.99
N PRO A 475 7.33 -24.71 1.94
CA PRO A 475 8.45 -25.64 1.81
C PRO A 475 8.01 -27.09 1.67
N GLY A 476 8.67 -27.85 0.80
CA GLY A 476 8.43 -29.30 0.65
C GLY A 476 7.29 -29.70 -0.30
N LYS A 477 6.62 -28.74 -0.94
CA LYS A 477 5.64 -29.00 -2.01
C LYS A 477 6.27 -28.82 -3.39
N ARG A 478 5.70 -29.49 -4.39
CA ARG A 478 6.10 -29.31 -5.80
C ARG A 478 5.29 -28.18 -6.42
N TYR A 479 5.98 -27.19 -6.97
CA TYR A 479 5.35 -26.08 -7.68
C TYR A 479 5.70 -26.13 -9.17
N GLU A 480 4.70 -25.92 -10.03
CA GLU A 480 4.90 -25.74 -11.47
C GLU A 480 4.15 -24.51 -11.96
N ASP A 481 4.78 -23.75 -12.86
CA ASP A 481 4.13 -22.63 -13.55
C ASP A 481 3.90 -22.98 -15.01
N TRP A 482 2.63 -23.08 -15.41
CA TRP A 482 2.21 -23.37 -16.76
C TRP A 482 1.81 -22.08 -17.46
N LYS A 483 2.67 -21.65 -18.40
CA LYS A 483 2.40 -20.53 -19.29
C LYS A 483 1.37 -20.95 -20.33
N LEU A 484 0.13 -20.54 -20.12
CA LEU A 484 -1.01 -20.82 -20.98
C LEU A 484 -1.69 -19.52 -21.36
N GLU A 485 -2.15 -19.43 -22.61
CA GLU A 485 -2.91 -18.29 -23.09
C GLU A 485 -4.21 -18.09 -22.28
N ASP A 486 -4.67 -16.84 -22.15
CA ASP A 486 -5.90 -16.56 -21.38
C ASP A 486 -7.16 -16.83 -22.21
N PRO A 487 -8.08 -17.71 -21.77
CA PRO A 487 -9.35 -17.95 -22.44
C PRO A 487 -10.41 -16.87 -22.15
N ALA A 488 -10.16 -15.92 -21.24
CA ALA A 488 -11.13 -14.89 -20.88
C ALA A 488 -11.55 -14.03 -22.09
N GLY A 489 -12.87 -13.90 -22.31
CA GLY A 489 -13.42 -13.11 -23.41
C GLY A 489 -13.23 -13.71 -24.81
N LYS A 490 -12.67 -14.91 -24.93
CA LYS A 490 -12.45 -15.59 -26.21
C LYS A 490 -13.55 -16.61 -26.51
N GLY A 491 -13.84 -16.78 -27.80
CA GLY A 491 -14.76 -17.82 -28.29
C GLY A 491 -14.12 -19.22 -28.29
N ILE A 492 -14.95 -20.25 -28.48
CA ILE A 492 -14.55 -21.66 -28.40
C ILE A 492 -13.34 -22.01 -29.28
N ALA A 493 -13.25 -21.46 -30.50
CA ALA A 493 -12.17 -21.75 -31.43
C ALA A 493 -10.78 -21.45 -30.85
N ALA A 494 -10.65 -20.41 -30.02
CA ALA A 494 -9.41 -20.05 -29.35
C ALA A 494 -9.20 -20.81 -28.03
N VAL A 495 -10.25 -21.39 -27.44
CA VAL A 495 -10.17 -22.16 -26.20
C VAL A 495 -9.77 -23.62 -26.44
N ARG A 496 -10.16 -24.21 -27.58
CA ARG A 496 -9.75 -25.58 -27.98
C ARG A 496 -8.23 -25.83 -27.91
N PRO A 497 -7.35 -25.00 -28.50
CA PRO A 497 -5.91 -25.25 -28.41
C PRO A 497 -5.39 -25.17 -26.96
N ILE A 498 -5.97 -24.29 -26.13
CA ILE A 498 -5.62 -24.18 -24.71
C ILE A 498 -6.03 -25.47 -23.96
N ARG A 499 -7.23 -25.99 -24.23
CA ARG A 499 -7.71 -27.28 -23.67
C ARG A 499 -6.77 -28.42 -24.03
N ASP A 500 -6.35 -28.50 -25.29
CA ASP A 500 -5.53 -29.59 -25.80
C ASP A 500 -4.09 -29.51 -25.25
N GLU A 501 -3.55 -28.30 -25.10
CA GLU A 501 -2.26 -28.10 -24.43
C GLU A 501 -2.33 -28.50 -22.94
N ILE A 502 -3.42 -28.13 -22.25
CA ILE A 502 -3.65 -28.55 -20.86
C ILE A 502 -3.69 -30.08 -20.76
N LYS A 503 -4.39 -30.77 -21.68
CA LYS A 503 -4.45 -32.24 -21.71
C LYS A 503 -3.05 -32.86 -21.74
N ALA A 504 -2.21 -32.42 -22.68
CA ALA A 504 -0.84 -32.95 -22.82
C ALA A 504 0.00 -32.75 -21.56
N ARG A 505 -0.15 -31.60 -20.89
CA ARG A 505 0.54 -31.32 -19.62
C ARG A 505 0.02 -32.20 -18.47
N ILE A 506 -1.28 -32.49 -18.44
CA ILE A 506 -1.89 -33.38 -17.44
C ILE A 506 -1.43 -34.83 -17.63
N GLU A 507 -1.37 -35.31 -18.88
CA GLU A 507 -0.85 -36.64 -19.20
C GLU A 507 0.62 -36.79 -18.72
N HIS A 508 1.43 -35.75 -18.95
CA HIS A 508 2.82 -35.72 -18.46
C HIS A 508 2.89 -35.68 -16.92
N LEU A 509 2.02 -34.91 -16.27
CA LEU A 509 1.94 -34.84 -14.81
C LEU A 509 1.58 -36.21 -14.21
N LEU A 510 0.63 -36.93 -14.82
CA LEU A 510 0.18 -38.24 -14.36
C LEU A 510 1.27 -39.30 -14.43
N ALA A 511 2.06 -39.30 -15.52
CA ALA A 511 3.20 -40.20 -15.66
C ALA A 511 4.24 -40.04 -14.53
N GLY A 512 4.33 -38.86 -13.92
CA GLY A 512 5.19 -38.60 -12.77
C GLY A 512 4.55 -38.84 -11.39
N LEU A 513 3.22 -39.03 -11.33
CA LEU A 513 2.44 -39.14 -10.09
C LEU A 513 2.10 -40.58 -9.73
N ILE A 514 1.85 -41.43 -10.72
CA ILE A 514 1.44 -42.82 -10.53
C ILE A 514 2.60 -43.70 -11.01
N PRO A 515 3.28 -44.46 -10.12
CA PRO A 515 4.26 -45.46 -10.55
C PRO A 515 3.55 -46.46 -11.48
N THR A 516 4.11 -46.68 -12.68
CA THR A 516 3.73 -47.83 -13.50
C THR A 516 4.03 -49.09 -12.69
N ASN A 517 2.98 -49.84 -12.32
CA ASN A 517 3.15 -51.21 -11.84
C ASN A 517 3.75 -52.09 -12.92
#